data_AF-A0A967SWB8-F1
#
_entry.id   AF-A0A967SWB8-F1
#
_cell.length_a   1.000
_cell.length_b   1.000
_cell.length_c   1.000
_cell.angle_alpha   90.00
_cell.angle_beta   90.00
_cell.angle_gamma   90.00
#
_symmetry.space_group_name_H-M   'P 1'
#
loop_
_entity.id
_entity.type
_entity.pdbx_description
1 polymer ?
#
loop_
_entity_poly.entity_id
_entity_poly.type
_entity_poly.pdbx_seq_one_letter_code
_entity_poly.pdbx_strand_id
1 'polypeptide(L)'
;RWNCLFTLLANGRVAGARHYATAMASQGMLVIPSMVGLALRRTGMDPSAPIPDPAAVLARPGPPAGLVDPALLAAGMVAAFQSRPALVDSVTRVLADSVAARTAEGDTLSARIIAGLGEGVEGHRAMAEGREEAALRLLERSHAMVAGGGGPESSFLSHVAWSLAELYSRADRHREALRYLESLGQSLFAAPALLRRADLHERLGETDRAVDLRRAFLAMWSGADPDHPMVREARRGLPPG
;
A
#
# COMPACT_ATOMS: atom_id res chain seq x y z
N ARG A 1 9.91 -2.88 15.82
CA ARG A 1 9.86 -1.57 15.11
C ARG A 1 8.61 -1.47 14.23
N TRP A 2 8.40 -2.38 13.27
CA TRP A 2 7.15 -2.50 12.51
C TRP A 2 5.90 -2.56 13.41
N ASN A 3 5.87 -3.43 14.41
CA ASN A 3 4.74 -3.55 15.33
C ASN A 3 4.37 -2.23 16.01
N CYS A 4 5.35 -1.39 16.37
CA CYS A 4 5.08 -0.09 16.98
C CYS A 4 4.35 0.85 16.00
N LEU A 5 4.74 0.87 14.72
CA LEU A 5 4.08 1.67 13.69
C LEU A 5 2.66 1.17 13.41
N PHE A 6 2.48 -0.15 13.30
CA PHE A 6 1.15 -0.74 13.16
C PHE A 6 0.26 -0.38 14.35
N THR A 7 0.75 -0.50 15.58
CA THR A 7 0.00 -0.10 16.78
C THR A 7 -0.33 1.39 16.76
N LEU A 8 0.61 2.26 16.40
CA LEU A 8 0.34 3.71 16.33
C LEU A 8 -0.76 4.03 15.30
N LEU A 9 -0.67 3.48 14.09
CA LEU A 9 -1.65 3.73 13.04
C LEU A 9 -3.00 3.06 13.32
N ALA A 10 -3.00 1.85 13.89
CA ALA A 10 -4.22 1.18 14.31
C ALA A 10 -4.98 1.99 15.35
N ASN A 11 -4.29 2.73 16.22
CA ASN A 11 -4.91 3.60 17.23
C ASN A 11 -5.08 5.06 16.75
N GLY A 12 -4.94 5.33 15.45
CA GLY A 12 -5.09 6.68 14.88
C GLY A 12 -4.04 7.70 15.34
N ARG A 13 -2.91 7.26 15.91
CA ARG A 13 -1.79 8.12 16.34
C ARG A 13 -0.87 8.47 15.16
N VAL A 14 -1.44 9.08 14.13
CA VAL A 14 -0.79 9.39 12.85
C VAL A 14 0.48 10.23 13.03
N ALA A 15 0.43 11.29 13.87
CA ALA A 15 1.59 12.12 14.16
C ALA A 15 2.75 11.33 14.80
N GLY A 16 2.44 10.40 15.71
CA GLY A 16 3.43 9.52 16.31
C GLY A 16 4.06 8.58 15.30
N ALA A 17 3.26 8.01 14.40
CA ALA A 17 3.75 7.14 13.32
C ALA A 17 4.67 7.92 12.37
N ARG A 18 4.30 9.15 11.98
CA ARG A 18 5.15 10.06 11.19
C ARG A 18 6.47 10.35 11.88
N HIS A 19 6.44 10.73 13.17
CA HIS A 19 7.65 11.04 13.92
C HIS A 19 8.61 9.84 13.93
N TYR A 20 8.08 8.64 14.21
CA TYR A 20 8.87 7.41 14.22
C TYR A 20 9.44 7.08 12.84
N ALA A 21 8.65 7.17 11.77
CA ALA A 21 9.12 6.97 10.40
C ALA A 21 10.24 7.96 10.02
N THR A 22 10.11 9.23 10.43
CA THR A 22 11.14 10.26 10.17
C THR A 22 12.43 9.95 10.91
N ALA A 23 12.35 9.55 12.19
CA ALA A 23 13.52 9.14 12.97
C ALA A 23 14.23 7.93 12.34
N MET A 24 13.48 6.94 11.85
CA MET A 24 14.06 5.80 11.13
C MET A 24 14.75 6.19 9.83
N ALA A 25 14.16 7.10 9.05
CA ALA A 25 14.76 7.61 7.82
C ALA A 25 16.11 8.31 8.11
N SER A 26 16.20 9.08 9.19
CA SER A 26 17.45 9.74 9.61
C SER A 26 18.58 8.77 9.98
N GLN A 27 18.24 7.52 10.32
CA GLN A 27 19.18 6.44 10.59
C GLN A 27 19.52 5.60 9.34
N GLY A 28 19.13 6.05 8.14
CA GLY A 28 19.34 5.33 6.89
C GLY A 28 18.40 4.14 6.66
N MET A 29 17.40 3.93 7.52
CA MET A 29 16.39 2.88 7.33
C MET A 29 15.26 3.39 6.42
N LEU A 30 15.35 3.14 5.12
CA LEU A 30 14.42 3.73 4.14
C LEU A 30 13.18 2.88 3.82
N VAL A 31 13.24 1.56 4.04
CA VAL A 31 12.12 0.63 3.74
C VAL A 31 10.83 1.05 4.46
N ILE A 32 10.90 1.08 5.79
CA ILE A 32 9.75 1.34 6.65
C ILE A 32 9.16 2.74 6.40
N PRO A 33 9.96 3.83 6.39
CA PRO A 33 9.44 5.16 6.13
C PRO A 33 8.81 5.31 4.75
N SER A 34 9.36 4.64 3.73
CA SER A 34 8.79 4.71 2.38
C SER A 34 7.42 4.05 2.31
N MET A 35 7.27 2.84 2.86
CA MET A 35 5.99 2.12 2.87
C MET A 35 4.94 2.83 3.72
N VAL A 36 5.32 3.29 4.92
CA VAL A 36 4.41 4.03 5.82
C VAL A 36 4.02 5.37 5.21
N GLY A 37 4.99 6.15 4.71
CA GLY A 37 4.71 7.44 4.08
C GLY A 37 3.80 7.29 2.87
N LEU A 38 4.04 6.28 2.03
CA LEU A 38 3.17 5.97 0.89
C LEU A 38 1.75 5.58 1.35
N ALA A 39 1.61 4.71 2.36
CA ALA A 39 0.30 4.31 2.88
C ALA A 39 -0.47 5.49 3.46
N LEU A 40 0.21 6.34 4.25
CA LEU A 40 -0.36 7.56 4.85
C LEU A 40 -0.89 8.53 3.78
N ARG A 41 -0.12 8.78 2.72
CA ARG A 41 -0.56 9.66 1.64
C ARG A 41 -1.74 9.09 0.86
N ARG A 42 -1.64 7.81 0.46
CA ARG A 42 -2.65 7.16 -0.39
C ARG A 42 -4.01 7.00 0.29
N THR A 43 -4.00 6.77 1.59
CA THR A 43 -5.24 6.57 2.36
C THR A 43 -5.88 7.89 2.81
N GLY A 44 -5.17 9.02 2.65
CA GLY A 44 -5.61 10.31 3.17
C GLY A 44 -5.43 10.47 4.68
N MET A 45 -4.77 9.51 5.37
CA MET A 45 -4.43 9.65 6.79
C MET A 45 -3.51 10.84 7.03
N ASP A 46 -2.51 11.03 6.16
CA ASP A 46 -1.65 12.21 6.19
C ASP A 46 -1.13 12.49 4.77
N PRO A 47 -1.81 13.36 4.00
CA PRO A 47 -1.40 13.71 2.63
C PRO A 47 0.01 14.31 2.55
N SER A 48 0.51 14.86 3.65
CA SER A 48 1.82 15.52 3.72
C SER A 48 2.92 14.60 4.24
N ALA A 49 2.63 13.33 4.56
CA ALA A 49 3.59 12.41 5.16
C ALA A 49 4.89 12.37 4.37
N PRO A 50 6.08 12.45 5.00
CA PRO A 50 7.34 12.41 4.28
C PRO A 50 7.50 11.04 3.60
N ILE A 51 7.99 11.06 2.36
CA ILE A 51 8.37 9.87 1.61
C ILE A 51 9.82 10.09 1.17
N PRO A 52 10.75 9.16 1.47
CA PRO A 52 12.11 9.24 0.96
C PRO A 52 12.15 9.41 -0.56
N ASP A 53 13.12 10.19 -1.07
CA ASP A 53 13.30 10.35 -2.51
C ASP A 53 13.65 9.00 -3.14
N PRO A 54 12.87 8.50 -4.12
CA PRO A 54 13.18 7.24 -4.79
C PRO A 54 14.57 7.22 -5.44
N ALA A 55 15.11 8.38 -5.86
CA ALA A 55 16.48 8.45 -6.39
C ALA A 55 17.53 8.14 -5.31
N ALA A 56 17.31 8.59 -4.08
CA ALA A 56 18.21 8.30 -2.96
C ALA A 56 18.20 6.81 -2.58
N VAL A 57 17.07 6.12 -2.78
CA VAL A 57 16.99 4.67 -2.60
C VAL A 57 17.82 3.94 -3.66
N LEU A 58 17.68 4.31 -4.93
CA LEU A 58 18.41 3.71 -6.04
C LEU A 58 19.93 3.97 -6.00
N ALA A 59 20.36 5.07 -5.39
CA ALA A 59 21.79 5.41 -5.25
C ALA A 59 22.51 4.57 -4.17
N ARG A 60 21.78 3.80 -3.36
CA ARG A 60 22.39 2.96 -2.32
C ARG A 60 23.06 1.74 -2.94
N PRO A 61 24.12 1.20 -2.30
CA PRO A 61 24.59 -0.14 -2.60
C PRO A 61 23.40 -1.10 -2.52
N GLY A 62 23.22 -1.88 -3.59
CA GLY A 62 22.16 -2.89 -3.65
C GLY A 62 22.32 -3.92 -2.53
N PRO A 63 21.23 -4.63 -2.18
CA PRO A 63 21.33 -5.77 -1.28
C PRO A 63 22.25 -6.84 -1.90
N PRO A 64 22.71 -7.83 -1.09
CA PRO A 64 23.38 -9.00 -1.63
C PRO A 64 22.60 -9.64 -2.78
N ALA A 65 23.33 -10.22 -3.73
CA ALA A 65 22.75 -10.79 -4.94
C ALA A 65 21.52 -11.66 -4.64
N GLY A 66 20.43 -11.36 -5.34
CA GLY A 66 19.19 -12.12 -5.29
C GLY A 66 18.23 -11.79 -4.13
N LEU A 67 18.57 -10.90 -3.21
CA LEU A 67 17.58 -10.32 -2.29
C LEU A 67 16.95 -9.09 -2.94
N VAL A 68 15.62 -8.96 -2.87
CA VAL A 68 14.96 -7.71 -3.27
C VAL A 68 14.95 -6.77 -2.08
N ASP A 69 15.54 -5.58 -2.25
CA ASP A 69 15.41 -4.51 -1.26
C ASP A 69 13.97 -3.99 -1.28
N PRO A 70 13.19 -4.13 -0.20
CA PRO A 70 11.82 -3.63 -0.19
C PRO A 70 11.74 -2.10 -0.34
N ALA A 71 12.82 -1.37 -0.07
CA ALA A 71 12.89 0.06 -0.34
C ALA A 71 12.83 0.33 -1.85
N LEU A 72 13.39 -0.55 -2.68
CA LEU A 72 13.34 -0.46 -4.14
C LEU A 72 11.90 -0.54 -4.65
N LEU A 73 11.08 -1.41 -4.06
CA LEU A 73 9.65 -1.53 -4.38
C LEU A 73 8.88 -0.27 -4.03
N ALA A 74 9.12 0.25 -2.81
CA ALA A 74 8.52 1.49 -2.38
C ALA A 74 8.95 2.66 -3.29
N ALA A 75 10.23 2.71 -3.69
CA ALA A 75 10.75 3.70 -4.61
C ALA A 75 10.09 3.61 -5.99
N GLY A 76 9.89 2.40 -6.54
CA GLY A 76 9.20 2.18 -7.81
C GLY A 76 7.75 2.66 -7.78
N MET A 77 7.00 2.32 -6.72
CA MET A 77 5.63 2.80 -6.53
C MET A 77 5.57 4.32 -6.40
N VAL A 78 6.45 4.91 -5.57
CA VAL A 78 6.52 6.36 -5.37
C VAL A 78 6.89 7.09 -6.66
N ALA A 79 7.86 6.57 -7.42
CA ALA A 79 8.24 7.11 -8.71
C ALA A 79 7.07 7.08 -9.71
N ALA A 80 6.30 5.99 -9.74
CA ALA A 80 5.09 5.91 -10.55
C ALA A 80 4.06 6.98 -10.17
N PHE A 81 3.75 7.13 -8.87
CA PHE A 81 2.81 8.16 -8.39
C PHE A 81 3.30 9.59 -8.61
N GLN A 82 4.61 9.82 -8.69
CA GLN A 82 5.22 11.12 -8.96
C GLN A 82 5.44 11.37 -10.47
N SER A 83 4.97 10.48 -11.34
CA SER A 83 5.19 10.56 -12.79
C SER A 83 6.67 10.70 -13.16
N ARG A 84 7.53 9.89 -12.53
CA ARG A 84 8.99 9.83 -12.77
C ARG A 84 9.35 8.55 -13.54
N PRO A 85 9.03 8.44 -14.85
CA PRO A 85 9.14 7.19 -15.60
C PRO A 85 10.57 6.61 -15.63
N ALA A 86 11.60 7.45 -15.77
CA ALA A 86 12.99 6.98 -15.77
C ALA A 86 13.41 6.25 -14.48
N LEU A 87 12.83 6.63 -13.32
CA LEU A 87 13.08 5.92 -12.07
C LEU A 87 12.29 4.61 -12.00
N VAL A 88 11.07 4.59 -12.54
CA VAL A 88 10.30 3.34 -12.68
C VAL A 88 11.06 2.36 -13.55
N ASP A 89 11.55 2.78 -14.72
CA ASP A 89 12.36 1.96 -15.64
C ASP A 89 13.63 1.42 -14.98
N SER A 90 14.25 2.23 -14.11
CA SER A 90 15.44 1.82 -13.37
C SER A 90 15.11 0.73 -12.34
N VAL A 91 14.01 0.89 -11.59
CA VAL A 91 13.54 -0.11 -10.63
C VAL A 91 13.15 -1.42 -11.34
N THR A 92 12.39 -1.34 -12.43
CA THR A 92 11.92 -2.52 -13.15
C THR A 92 13.06 -3.28 -13.83
N ARG A 93 14.09 -2.56 -14.31
CA ARG A 93 15.33 -3.19 -14.79
C ARG A 93 16.04 -3.98 -13.69
N VAL A 94 16.24 -3.41 -12.50
CA VAL A 94 16.89 -4.10 -11.38
C VAL A 94 16.10 -5.36 -10.98
N LEU A 95 14.76 -5.29 -11.00
CA LEU A 95 13.91 -6.45 -10.73
C LEU A 95 14.04 -7.51 -11.83
N ALA A 96 14.07 -7.12 -13.10
CA ALA A 96 14.26 -8.04 -14.23
C ALA A 96 15.62 -8.75 -14.19
N ASP A 97 16.69 -8.01 -13.88
CA ASP A 97 18.04 -8.59 -13.72
C ASP A 97 18.06 -9.60 -12.55
N SER A 98 17.34 -9.28 -11.47
CA SER A 98 17.19 -10.19 -10.31
C SER A 98 16.40 -11.46 -10.66
N VAL A 99 15.36 -11.37 -11.50
CA VAL A 99 14.61 -12.53 -12.02
C VAL A 99 15.53 -13.43 -12.84
N ALA A 100 16.33 -12.84 -13.73
CA ALA A 100 17.28 -13.58 -14.58
C ALA A 100 18.33 -14.30 -13.75
N ALA A 101 18.90 -13.63 -12.74
CA ALA A 101 19.86 -14.22 -11.81
C ALA A 101 19.27 -15.41 -11.04
N ARG A 102 18.08 -15.24 -10.43
CA ARG A 102 17.41 -16.33 -9.69
C ARG A 102 17.04 -17.51 -10.57
N THR A 103 16.65 -17.25 -11.81
CA THR A 103 16.37 -18.31 -12.79
C THR A 103 17.64 -19.08 -13.17
N ALA A 104 18.77 -18.40 -13.37
CA ALA A 104 20.05 -19.04 -13.64
C ALA A 104 20.54 -19.92 -12.46
N GLU A 105 20.17 -19.57 -11.24
CA GLU A 105 20.43 -20.36 -10.02
C GLU A 105 19.45 -21.53 -9.81
N GLY A 106 18.41 -21.65 -10.64
CA GLY A 106 17.34 -22.65 -10.48
C GLY A 106 16.29 -22.29 -9.42
N ASP A 107 16.37 -21.12 -8.80
CA ASP A 107 15.39 -20.62 -7.82
C ASP A 107 14.18 -19.99 -8.53
N THR A 108 13.34 -20.86 -9.08
CA THR A 108 12.13 -20.48 -9.82
C THR A 108 11.06 -19.82 -8.94
N LEU A 109 11.03 -20.13 -7.64
CA LEU A 109 10.08 -19.53 -6.70
C LEU A 109 10.43 -18.07 -6.45
N SER A 110 11.68 -17.76 -6.10
CA SER A 110 12.11 -16.37 -5.92
C SER A 110 11.98 -15.60 -7.23
N ALA A 111 12.41 -16.18 -8.36
CA ALA A 111 12.24 -15.54 -9.67
C ALA A 111 10.77 -15.15 -9.95
N ARG A 112 9.82 -16.05 -9.66
CA ARG A 112 8.38 -15.77 -9.80
C ARG A 112 7.92 -14.64 -8.89
N ILE A 113 8.31 -14.64 -7.61
CA ILE A 113 7.93 -13.59 -6.67
C ILE A 113 8.47 -12.24 -7.14
N ILE A 114 9.75 -12.16 -7.52
CA ILE A 114 10.40 -10.92 -7.99
C ILE A 114 9.73 -10.41 -9.28
N ALA A 115 9.38 -11.30 -10.21
CA ALA A 115 8.64 -10.92 -11.40
C ALA A 115 7.26 -10.33 -11.03
N GLY A 116 6.57 -10.91 -10.05
CA GLY A 116 5.32 -10.38 -9.52
C GLY A 116 5.47 -8.99 -8.89
N LEU A 117 6.59 -8.73 -8.20
CA LEU A 117 6.91 -7.40 -7.68
C LEU A 117 7.10 -6.37 -8.81
N GLY A 118 7.80 -6.76 -9.89
CA GLY A 118 7.97 -5.94 -11.10
C GLY A 118 6.65 -5.60 -11.77
N GLU A 119 5.79 -6.60 -11.96
CA GLU A 119 4.42 -6.43 -12.47
C GLU A 119 3.60 -5.44 -11.63
N GLY A 120 3.78 -5.44 -10.30
CA GLY A 120 3.06 -4.51 -9.43
C GLY A 120 3.54 -3.07 -9.60
N VAL A 121 4.87 -2.84 -9.68
CA VAL A 121 5.43 -1.52 -9.99
C VAL A 121 4.92 -0.99 -11.34
N GLU A 122 4.90 -1.87 -12.35
CA GLU A 122 4.34 -1.55 -13.68
C GLU A 122 2.83 -1.25 -13.64
N GLY A 123 2.08 -1.99 -12.82
CA GLY A 123 0.67 -1.75 -12.59
C GLY A 123 0.41 -0.37 -11.96
N HIS A 124 1.24 0.04 -11.01
CA HIS A 124 1.19 1.38 -10.44
C HIS A 124 1.53 2.47 -11.46
N ARG A 125 2.49 2.23 -12.36
CA ARG A 125 2.77 3.15 -13.48
C ARG A 125 1.56 3.27 -14.40
N ALA A 126 0.98 2.16 -14.81
CA ALA A 126 -0.22 2.16 -15.65
C ALA A 126 -1.38 2.91 -14.99
N MET A 127 -1.56 2.74 -13.68
CA MET A 127 -2.56 3.47 -12.91
C MET A 127 -2.31 4.99 -12.92
N ALA A 128 -1.06 5.43 -12.72
CA ALA A 128 -0.69 6.84 -12.74
C ALA A 128 -0.84 7.48 -14.14
N GLU A 129 -0.70 6.69 -15.19
CA GLU A 129 -0.90 7.09 -16.59
C GLU A 129 -2.37 7.01 -17.05
N GLY A 130 -3.31 6.66 -16.16
CA GLY A 130 -4.73 6.52 -16.50
C GLY A 130 -5.07 5.30 -17.35
N ARG A 131 -4.16 4.33 -17.50
CA ARG A 131 -4.36 3.08 -18.26
C ARG A 131 -5.02 2.02 -17.39
N GLU A 132 -6.26 2.26 -16.96
CA GLU A 132 -6.93 1.49 -15.90
C GLU A 132 -7.01 -0.03 -16.17
N GLU A 133 -7.39 -0.46 -17.38
CA GLU A 133 -7.45 -1.88 -17.72
C GLU A 133 -6.08 -2.56 -17.65
N ALA A 134 -5.03 -1.87 -18.11
CA ALA A 134 -3.67 -2.39 -18.02
C ALA A 134 -3.22 -2.47 -16.56
N ALA A 135 -3.52 -1.44 -15.76
CA ALA A 135 -3.23 -1.43 -14.33
C ALA A 135 -3.89 -2.59 -13.60
N LEU A 136 -5.19 -2.85 -13.85
CA LEU A 136 -5.92 -3.98 -13.27
C LEU A 136 -5.22 -5.31 -13.59
N ARG A 137 -4.93 -5.59 -14.86
CA ARG A 137 -4.27 -6.85 -15.26
C ARG A 137 -2.90 -7.02 -14.59
N LEU A 138 -2.08 -5.98 -14.60
CA LEU A 138 -0.72 -6.00 -14.02
C LEU A 138 -0.77 -6.22 -12.51
N LEU A 139 -1.64 -5.50 -11.80
CA LEU A 139 -1.78 -5.60 -10.35
C LEU A 139 -2.41 -6.94 -9.91
N GLU A 140 -3.36 -7.49 -10.66
CA GLU A 140 -3.92 -8.82 -10.40
C GLU A 140 -2.86 -9.92 -10.53
N ARG A 141 -2.05 -9.88 -11.59
CA ARG A 141 -0.93 -10.82 -11.77
C ARG A 141 0.10 -10.68 -10.66
N SER A 142 0.47 -9.44 -10.34
CA SER A 142 1.36 -9.13 -9.21
C SER A 142 0.85 -9.75 -7.91
N HIS A 143 -0.41 -9.49 -7.56
CA HIS A 143 -1.04 -10.02 -6.36
C HIS A 143 -1.02 -11.55 -6.32
N ALA A 144 -1.33 -12.22 -7.44
CA ALA A 144 -1.33 -13.68 -7.52
C ALA A 144 0.08 -14.29 -7.45
N MET A 145 1.09 -13.65 -8.05
CA MET A 145 2.47 -14.15 -8.07
C MET A 145 3.18 -13.99 -6.73
N VAL A 146 2.88 -12.91 -6.01
CA VAL A 146 3.47 -12.60 -4.69
C VAL A 146 2.69 -13.27 -3.55
N ALA A 147 1.48 -13.78 -3.81
CA ALA A 147 0.70 -14.52 -2.83
C ALA A 147 1.50 -15.70 -2.23
N GLY A 148 1.51 -15.77 -0.90
CA GLY A 148 2.30 -16.74 -0.14
C GLY A 148 3.71 -16.25 0.24
N GLY A 149 4.15 -15.10 -0.25
CA GLY A 149 5.35 -14.42 0.25
C GLY A 149 5.18 -13.95 1.70
N GLY A 150 6.20 -14.14 2.54
CA GLY A 150 6.25 -13.63 3.92
C GLY A 150 7.15 -12.40 4.02
N GLY A 151 6.98 -11.59 5.07
CA GLY A 151 7.88 -10.44 5.31
C GLY A 151 7.48 -9.17 4.54
N PRO A 152 8.44 -8.40 4.01
CA PRO A 152 8.17 -7.14 3.30
C PRO A 152 7.20 -7.25 2.11
N GLU A 153 7.15 -8.42 1.48
CA GLU A 153 6.21 -8.81 0.44
C GLU A 153 4.76 -8.66 0.91
N SER A 154 4.46 -8.91 2.19
CA SER A 154 3.11 -8.72 2.74
C SER A 154 2.71 -7.25 2.78
N SER A 155 3.67 -6.36 3.04
CA SER A 155 3.43 -4.92 3.01
C SER A 155 3.19 -4.48 1.58
N PHE A 156 4.00 -4.95 0.62
CA PHE A 156 3.77 -4.68 -0.80
C PHE A 156 2.41 -5.17 -1.28
N LEU A 157 2.01 -6.40 -0.95
CA LEU A 157 0.69 -6.95 -1.25
C LEU A 157 -0.43 -6.05 -0.73
N SER A 158 -0.27 -5.44 0.45
CA SER A 158 -1.27 -4.51 0.98
C SER A 158 -1.42 -3.26 0.11
N HIS A 159 -0.33 -2.71 -0.45
CA HIS A 159 -0.39 -1.59 -1.40
C HIS A 159 -1.03 -1.99 -2.74
N VAL A 160 -0.75 -3.21 -3.22
CA VAL A 160 -1.37 -3.75 -4.43
C VAL A 160 -2.87 -3.95 -4.23
N ALA A 161 -3.27 -4.61 -3.14
CA ALA A 161 -4.68 -4.85 -2.79
C ALA A 161 -5.47 -3.54 -2.62
N TRP A 162 -4.89 -2.51 -1.97
CA TRP A 162 -5.51 -1.18 -1.91
C TRP A 162 -5.75 -0.59 -3.31
N SER A 163 -4.78 -0.71 -4.22
CA SER A 163 -4.90 -0.18 -5.60
C SER A 163 -5.93 -0.93 -6.42
N LEU A 164 -5.98 -2.25 -6.28
CA LEU A 164 -7.01 -3.07 -6.91
C LEU A 164 -8.40 -2.66 -6.42
N ALA A 165 -8.57 -2.48 -5.10
CA ALA A 165 -9.83 -2.00 -4.54
C ALA A 165 -10.24 -0.63 -5.13
N GLU A 166 -9.30 0.31 -5.25
CA GLU A 166 -9.57 1.62 -5.86
C GLU A 166 -9.99 1.49 -7.34
N LEU A 167 -9.28 0.68 -8.14
CA LEU A 167 -9.58 0.48 -9.56
C LEU A 167 -10.94 -0.21 -9.75
N TYR A 168 -11.21 -1.28 -9.01
CA TYR A 168 -12.52 -1.95 -9.07
C TYR A 168 -13.65 -1.03 -8.60
N SER A 169 -13.42 -0.22 -7.57
CA SER A 169 -14.42 0.74 -7.11
C SER A 169 -14.76 1.78 -8.18
N ARG A 170 -13.79 2.27 -8.97
CA ARG A 170 -14.03 3.23 -10.06
C ARG A 170 -14.75 2.59 -11.24
N ALA A 171 -14.53 1.30 -11.47
CA ALA A 171 -15.22 0.52 -12.48
C ALA A 171 -16.60 0.00 -12.04
N ASP A 172 -17.16 0.51 -10.93
CA ASP A 172 -18.41 0.06 -10.30
C ASP A 172 -18.47 -1.44 -9.95
N ARG A 173 -17.31 -2.09 -9.83
CA ARG A 173 -17.13 -3.49 -9.43
C ARG A 173 -16.95 -3.60 -7.91
N HIS A 174 -17.94 -3.11 -7.17
CA HIS A 174 -17.86 -2.91 -5.72
C HIS A 174 -17.65 -4.21 -4.94
N ARG A 175 -18.24 -5.33 -5.39
CA ARG A 175 -18.07 -6.65 -4.75
C ARG A 175 -16.62 -7.11 -4.81
N GLU A 176 -15.95 -6.94 -5.94
CA GLU A 176 -14.53 -7.25 -6.09
C GLU A 176 -13.66 -6.33 -5.23
N ALA A 177 -13.96 -5.02 -5.22
CA ALA A 177 -13.25 -4.07 -4.37
C ALA A 177 -13.33 -4.44 -2.88
N LEU A 178 -14.51 -4.86 -2.41
CA LEU A 178 -14.71 -5.31 -1.02
C LEU A 178 -13.81 -6.50 -0.64
N ARG A 179 -13.59 -7.47 -1.53
CA ARG A 179 -12.71 -8.62 -1.26
C ARG A 179 -11.27 -8.19 -0.99
N TYR A 180 -10.76 -7.25 -1.79
CA TYR A 180 -9.41 -6.74 -1.58
C TYR A 180 -9.32 -5.90 -0.30
N LEU A 181 -10.30 -5.04 -0.01
CA LEU A 181 -10.31 -4.27 1.23
C LEU A 181 -10.42 -5.14 2.48
N GLU A 182 -11.12 -6.27 2.42
CA GLU A 182 -11.21 -7.23 3.51
C GLU A 182 -9.87 -7.88 3.84
N SER A 183 -9.07 -8.18 2.81
CA SER A 183 -7.72 -8.74 2.98
C SER A 183 -6.75 -7.81 3.74
N LEU A 184 -7.09 -6.52 3.88
CA LEU A 184 -6.25 -5.51 4.52
C LEU A 184 -6.40 -5.43 6.05
N GLY A 185 -7.22 -6.29 6.66
CA GLY A 185 -7.60 -6.21 8.09
C GLY A 185 -6.45 -6.25 9.11
N GLN A 186 -5.26 -6.71 8.72
CA GLN A 186 -4.06 -6.78 9.57
C GLN A 186 -2.88 -5.95 9.03
N SER A 187 -3.16 -4.93 8.23
CA SER A 187 -2.15 -4.10 7.56
C SER A 187 -2.16 -2.64 8.02
N LEU A 188 -1.26 -1.81 7.47
CA LEU A 188 -1.27 -0.35 7.65
C LEU A 188 -2.56 0.29 7.12
N PHE A 189 -3.32 -0.45 6.31
CA PHE A 189 -4.56 -0.02 5.69
C PHE A 189 -5.81 -0.47 6.45
N ALA A 190 -5.68 -1.19 7.58
CA ALA A 190 -6.82 -1.79 8.26
C ALA A 190 -7.94 -0.77 8.57
N ALA A 191 -7.58 0.36 9.19
CA ALA A 191 -8.54 1.41 9.52
C ALA A 191 -9.13 2.11 8.27
N PRO A 192 -8.35 2.66 7.32
CA PRO A 192 -8.92 3.25 6.11
C PRO A 192 -9.72 2.25 5.27
N ALA A 193 -9.38 0.96 5.30
CA ALA A 193 -10.17 -0.07 4.62
C ALA A 193 -11.56 -0.23 5.23
N LEU A 194 -11.74 -0.06 6.55
CA LEU A 194 -13.07 -0.06 7.17
C LEU A 194 -13.96 1.05 6.62
N LEU A 195 -13.44 2.28 6.50
CA LEU A 195 -14.21 3.40 5.95
C LEU A 195 -14.54 3.18 4.47
N ARG A 196 -13.56 2.76 3.67
CA ARG A 196 -13.81 2.47 2.25
C ARG A 196 -14.81 1.35 2.05
N ARG A 197 -14.79 0.30 2.89
CA ARG A 197 -15.82 -0.74 2.87
C ARG A 197 -17.18 -0.16 3.22
N ALA A 198 -17.27 0.72 4.23
CA ALA A 198 -18.54 1.36 4.58
C ALA A 198 -19.11 2.15 3.40
N ASP A 199 -18.29 2.95 2.72
CA ASP A 199 -18.71 3.72 1.54
C ASP A 199 -19.21 2.81 0.40
N LEU A 200 -18.55 1.67 0.18
CA LEU A 200 -18.97 0.69 -0.83
C LEU A 200 -20.27 -0.02 -0.44
N HIS A 201 -20.45 -0.35 0.83
CA HIS A 201 -21.70 -0.96 1.33
C HIS A 201 -22.88 0.02 1.19
N GLU A 202 -22.70 1.33 1.42
CA GLU A 202 -23.74 2.32 1.14
C GLU A 202 -24.14 2.37 -0.34
N ARG A 203 -23.14 2.35 -1.25
CA ARG A 203 -23.41 2.31 -2.69
C ARG A 203 -24.19 1.07 -3.13
N LEU A 204 -24.04 -0.03 -2.39
CA LEU A 204 -24.79 -1.27 -2.60
C LEU A 204 -26.16 -1.28 -1.90
N GLY A 205 -26.53 -0.20 -1.18
CA GLY A 205 -27.77 -0.13 -0.40
C GLY A 205 -27.73 -0.90 0.93
N GLU A 206 -26.55 -1.36 1.35
CA GLU A 206 -26.33 -2.16 2.56
C GLU A 206 -26.02 -1.24 3.77
N THR A 207 -26.95 -0.32 4.08
CA THR A 207 -26.75 0.77 5.04
C THR A 207 -26.35 0.31 6.44
N ASP A 208 -27.01 -0.72 6.99
CA ASP A 208 -26.70 -1.24 8.33
C ASP A 208 -25.25 -1.71 8.43
N ARG A 209 -24.76 -2.38 7.36
CA ARG A 209 -23.39 -2.86 7.28
C ARG A 209 -22.38 -1.70 7.23
N ALA A 210 -22.72 -0.63 6.52
CA ALA A 210 -21.89 0.56 6.48
C ALA A 210 -21.79 1.25 7.84
N VAL A 211 -22.91 1.36 8.56
CA VAL A 211 -22.95 1.91 9.93
C VAL A 211 -22.07 1.09 10.87
N ASP A 212 -22.16 -0.24 10.84
CA ASP A 212 -21.34 -1.12 11.66
C ASP A 212 -19.84 -0.95 11.39
N LEU A 213 -19.45 -0.82 10.13
CA LEU A 213 -18.05 -0.61 9.74
C LEU A 213 -17.53 0.76 10.21
N ARG A 214 -18.36 1.82 10.17
CA ARG A 214 -17.99 3.13 10.71
C ARG A 214 -17.86 3.11 12.22
N ARG A 215 -18.74 2.40 12.92
CA ARG A 215 -18.60 2.17 14.38
C ARG A 215 -17.32 1.40 14.69
N ALA A 216 -17.01 0.35 13.94
CA ALA A 216 -15.78 -0.41 14.10
C ALA A 216 -14.53 0.45 13.86
N PHE A 217 -14.55 1.33 12.84
CA PHE A 217 -13.49 2.29 12.62
C PHE A 217 -13.32 3.23 13.82
N LEU A 218 -14.39 3.84 14.31
CA LEU A 218 -14.33 4.76 15.46
C LEU A 218 -13.86 4.08 16.74
N ALA A 219 -14.23 2.81 16.96
CA ALA A 219 -13.73 2.03 18.08
C ALA A 219 -12.21 1.79 17.96
N MET A 220 -11.75 1.37 16.76
CA MET A 220 -10.34 1.16 16.46
C MET A 220 -9.52 2.46 16.61
N TRP A 221 -10.07 3.59 16.16
CA TRP A 221 -9.46 4.92 16.20
C TRP A 221 -9.91 5.78 17.40
N SER A 222 -10.28 5.14 18.52
CA SER A 222 -10.76 5.85 19.72
C SER A 222 -9.72 6.78 20.36
N GLY A 223 -8.42 6.53 20.14
CA GLY A 223 -7.32 7.40 20.57
C GLY A 223 -6.84 8.42 19.53
N ALA A 224 -7.51 8.52 18.38
CA ALA A 224 -7.17 9.48 17.33
C ALA A 224 -7.57 10.91 17.74
N ASP A 225 -7.00 11.90 17.07
CA ASP A 225 -7.49 13.28 17.13
C ASP A 225 -8.98 13.32 16.70
N PRO A 226 -9.90 13.81 17.54
CA PRO A 226 -11.32 13.88 17.21
C PRO A 226 -11.61 14.74 15.97
N ASP A 227 -10.72 15.68 15.64
CA ASP A 227 -10.78 16.55 14.47
C ASP A 227 -9.97 15.99 13.28
N HIS A 228 -9.48 14.75 13.36
CA HIS A 228 -8.90 14.11 12.21
C HIS A 228 -9.94 13.96 11.08
N PRO A 229 -9.61 14.26 9.81
CA PRO A 229 -10.57 14.21 8.70
C PRO A 229 -11.34 12.90 8.58
N MET A 230 -10.65 11.76 8.72
CA MET A 230 -11.28 10.44 8.67
C MET A 230 -12.22 10.15 9.86
N VAL A 231 -11.94 10.69 11.05
CA VAL A 231 -12.84 10.58 12.21
C VAL A 231 -14.13 11.36 11.94
N ARG A 232 -14.03 12.56 11.37
CA ARG A 232 -15.19 13.33 10.93
C ARG A 232 -15.97 12.65 9.80
N GLU A 233 -15.30 12.04 8.83
CA GLU A 233 -15.92 11.23 7.78
C GLU A 233 -16.73 10.07 8.37
N ALA A 234 -16.13 9.31 9.29
CA ALA A 234 -16.80 8.21 9.96
C ALA A 234 -18.05 8.65 10.75
N ARG A 235 -17.96 9.76 11.50
CA ARG A 235 -19.08 10.30 12.28
C ARG A 235 -20.24 10.80 11.41
N ARG A 236 -19.93 11.43 10.27
CA ARG A 236 -20.96 11.94 9.34
C ARG A 236 -21.83 10.83 8.74
N GLY A 237 -21.28 9.62 8.59
CA GLY A 237 -22.01 8.47 8.08
C GLY A 237 -22.79 7.67 9.13
N LEU A 238 -22.97 8.20 10.35
CA LEU A 238 -23.77 7.57 11.40
C LEU A 238 -25.13 8.27 11.53
N PRO A 239 -26.21 7.52 11.83
CA PRO A 239 -27.49 8.13 12.18
C PRO A 239 -27.34 8.97 13.47
N PRO A 240 -28.18 10.01 13.65
CA PRO A 240 -28.25 10.73 14.92
C PRO A 240 -28.55 9.73 16.05
N GLY A 241 -27.73 9.79 17.10
CA GLY A 241 -27.86 8.96 18.31
C GLY A 241 -28.82 9.55 19.33
#